data_AF-A0A556UE79-F1
#
_entry.id   AF-A0A556UE79-F1
#
_cell.length_a   1.000
_cell.length_b   1.000
_cell.length_c   1.000
_cell.angle_alpha   90.00
_cell.angle_beta   90.00
_cell.angle_gamma   90.00
#
_symmetry.space_group_name_H-M   'P 1'
#
loop_
_entity.id
_entity.type
_entity.pdbx_description
1 polymer ?
#
loop_
_entity_poly.entity_id
_entity_poly.type
_entity_poly.pdbx_seq_one_letter_code
_entity_poly.pdbx_strand_id
1 'polypeptide(L)'
;MTLQEALQKVKLENPEEKRIVEAAIISLENGTFEPKVLKELKIAFEKLAQKNQLSKSGMKFYMEISKPNFNLDSDLSSIITWF
;
A
#
# COMPACT_ATOMS: atom_id res chain seq x y z
N MET A 1 -1.87 -14.11 -2.71
CA MET A 1 -1.32 -12.80 -3.17
C MET A 1 -0.72 -12.13 -1.96
N THR A 2 0.58 -11.89 -1.96
CA THR A 2 1.29 -11.24 -0.84
C THR A 2 1.29 -9.71 -1.01
N LEU A 3 1.51 -8.97 0.08
CA LEU A 3 1.61 -7.50 0.09
C LEU A 3 2.65 -6.99 -0.94
N GLN A 4 3.73 -7.75 -1.14
CA GLN A 4 4.77 -7.47 -2.12
C GLN A 4 4.26 -7.52 -3.58
N GLU A 5 3.39 -8.47 -3.93
CA GLU A 5 2.82 -8.53 -5.29
C GLU A 5 1.89 -7.34 -5.58
N ALA A 6 1.11 -6.90 -4.57
CA ALA A 6 0.27 -5.71 -4.69
C ALA A 6 1.11 -4.43 -4.86
N LEU A 7 2.21 -4.32 -4.11
CA LEU A 7 3.19 -3.24 -4.19
C LEU A 7 3.94 -3.22 -5.54
N GLN A 8 4.23 -4.36 -6.15
CA GLN A 8 4.87 -4.40 -7.46
C GLN A 8 3.91 -4.11 -8.62
N LYS A 9 2.61 -4.41 -8.46
CA LYS A 9 1.60 -4.15 -9.49
C LYS A 9 1.09 -2.70 -9.49
N VAL A 10 1.21 -1.98 -8.37
CA VAL A 10 0.76 -0.59 -8.31
C VAL A 10 1.69 0.30 -9.15
N LYS A 11 1.18 0.77 -10.30
CA LYS A 11 1.85 1.77 -11.12
C LYS A 11 1.59 3.16 -10.53
N LEU A 12 2.53 3.62 -9.72
CA LEU A 12 2.53 4.96 -9.16
C LEU A 12 3.26 5.91 -10.09
N GLU A 13 2.65 7.04 -10.39
CA GLU A 13 3.22 8.07 -11.27
C GLU A 13 4.11 9.04 -10.49
N ASN A 14 3.87 9.21 -9.17
CA ASN A 14 4.70 10.08 -8.34
C ASN A 14 6.00 9.39 -7.88
N PRO A 15 7.14 10.10 -7.96
CA PRO A 15 8.42 9.57 -7.49
C PRO A 15 8.45 9.36 -5.97
N GLU A 16 7.72 10.17 -5.20
CA GLU A 16 7.63 9.96 -3.74
C GLU A 16 6.84 8.69 -3.39
N GLU A 17 5.75 8.41 -4.11
CA GLU A 17 4.97 7.19 -3.92
C GLU A 17 5.79 5.94 -4.28
N LYS A 18 6.55 6.00 -5.38
CA LYS A 18 7.47 4.92 -5.77
C LYS A 18 8.51 4.64 -4.68
N ARG A 19 9.13 5.69 -4.13
CA ARG A 19 10.12 5.55 -3.04
C ARG A 19 9.53 4.88 -1.81
N ILE A 20 8.30 5.22 -1.44
CA ILE A 20 7.60 4.60 -0.29
C ILE A 20 7.32 3.12 -0.56
N VAL A 21 6.85 2.80 -1.77
CA VAL A 21 6.57 1.42 -2.17
C VAL A 21 7.84 0.58 -2.27
N GLU A 22 8.91 1.10 -2.86
CA GLU A 22 10.22 0.44 -2.89
C GLU A 22 10.77 0.20 -1.48
N ALA A 23 10.68 1.19 -0.59
CA ALA A 23 11.11 1.01 0.80
C ALA A 23 10.31 -0.07 1.54
N ALA A 24 9.01 -0.18 1.26
CA ALA A 24 8.17 -1.23 1.81
C ALA A 24 8.52 -2.62 1.24
N ILE A 25 8.75 -2.73 -0.07
CA ILE A 25 9.21 -3.97 -0.70
C ILE A 25 10.54 -4.41 -0.07
N ILE A 26 11.51 -3.50 0.03
CA ILE A 26 12.82 -3.78 0.64
C ILE A 26 12.66 -4.22 2.10
N SER A 27 11.73 -3.61 2.85
CA SER A 27 11.47 -4.02 4.24
C SER A 27 10.90 -5.43 4.32
N LEU A 28 9.97 -5.79 3.43
CA LEU A 28 9.41 -7.15 3.32
C LEU A 28 10.49 -8.16 2.91
N GLU A 29 11.33 -7.83 1.93
CA GLU A 29 12.43 -8.69 1.48
C GLU A 29 13.49 -8.90 2.57
N ASN A 30 13.70 -7.91 3.45
CA ASN A 30 14.56 -8.03 4.62
C ASN A 30 13.94 -8.87 5.76
N GLY A 31 12.75 -9.45 5.58
CA GLY A 31 12.06 -10.24 6.59
C GLY A 31 11.40 -9.38 7.68
N THR A 32 11.17 -8.09 7.41
CA THR A 32 10.39 -7.25 8.31
C THR A 32 8.95 -7.75 8.36
N PHE A 33 8.37 -7.81 9.56
CA PHE A 33 6.98 -8.19 9.76
C PHE A 33 6.04 -7.37 8.88
N GLU A 34 5.31 -8.05 8.00
CA GLU A 34 4.38 -7.44 7.06
C GLU A 34 3.37 -6.45 7.69
N PRO A 35 2.77 -6.69 8.88
CA PRO A 35 1.88 -5.70 9.50
C PRO A 35 2.60 -4.42 9.94
N LYS A 36 3.91 -4.51 10.26
CA LYS A 36 4.72 -3.32 10.55
C LYS A 36 4.92 -2.52 9.27
N VAL A 37 5.30 -3.19 8.17
CA VAL A 37 5.47 -2.55 6.87
C VAL A 37 4.16 -1.91 6.39
N LEU A 38 3.03 -2.61 6.53
CA LEU A 38 1.71 -2.07 6.19
C LEU A 38 1.40 -0.80 6.99
N LYS A 39 1.68 -0.79 8.30
CA LYS A 39 1.46 0.37 9.15
C LYS A 39 2.33 1.57 8.73
N GLU A 40 3.61 1.34 8.46
CA GLU A 40 4.51 2.41 7.98
C GLU A 40 4.08 2.93 6.61
N LEU A 41 3.66 2.04 5.73
CA LEU A 41 3.16 2.39 4.41
C LEU A 41 1.86 3.22 4.49
N LYS A 42 0.91 2.86 5.37
CA LYS A 42 -0.28 3.69 5.65
C LYS A 42 0.09 5.10 6.10
N ILE A 43 1.01 5.22 7.07
CA ILE A 43 1.45 6.52 7.59
C ILE A 43 2.11 7.36 6.49
N ALA A 44 2.92 6.74 5.64
CA ALA A 44 3.61 7.43 4.55
C ALA A 44 2.63 7.92 3.47
N PHE A 45 1.66 7.09 3.09
CA PHE A 45 0.60 7.47 2.15
C PHE A 45 -0.35 8.51 2.74
N GLU A 46 -0.67 8.43 4.04
CA GLU A 46 -1.47 9.44 4.74
C GLU A 46 -0.76 10.81 4.73
N LYS A 47 0.55 10.83 4.97
CA LYS A 47 1.35 12.07 4.85
C LYS A 47 1.33 12.64 3.43
N LEU A 48 1.43 11.79 2.40
CA LEU A 48 1.32 12.24 1.01
C LEU A 48 -0.09 12.76 0.69
N ALA A 49 -1.13 12.13 1.23
CA ALA A 49 -2.51 12.58 1.11
C ALA A 49 -2.71 13.96 1.74
N GLN A 50 -2.18 14.16 2.96
CA GLN A 50 -2.21 15.47 3.65
C GLN A 50 -1.48 16.57 2.86
N LYS A 51 -0.38 16.22 2.19
CA LYS A 51 0.38 17.15 1.34
C LYS A 51 -0.25 17.35 -0.04
N ASN A 52 -1.37 16.67 -0.35
CA ASN A 52 -1.99 16.67 -1.68
C ASN A 52 -1.02 16.22 -2.80
N GLN A 53 -0.01 15.44 -2.44
CA GLN A 53 1.01 14.89 -3.35
C GLN A 53 0.70 13.44 -3.73
N LEU A 54 -0.51 12.97 -3.40
CA LEU A 54 -0.94 11.62 -3.69
C LEU A 54 -1.59 11.56 -5.07
N SER A 55 -1.13 10.66 -5.92
CA SER A 55 -1.72 10.43 -7.22
C SER A 55 -3.06 9.72 -7.05
N LYS A 56 -3.95 9.81 -8.06
CA LYS A 56 -5.22 9.03 -8.06
C LYS A 56 -4.97 7.54 -7.84
N SER A 57 -3.90 6.99 -8.42
CA SER A 57 -3.48 5.59 -8.25
C SER A 57 -3.02 5.29 -6.83
N GLY A 58 -2.23 6.17 -6.21
CA GLY A 58 -1.79 5.99 -4.82
C GLY A 58 -2.91 6.21 -3.81
N MET A 59 -3.90 7.05 -4.12
CA MET A 59 -5.09 7.24 -3.29
C MET A 59 -5.97 6.00 -3.29
N LYS A 60 -6.17 5.37 -4.46
CA LYS A 60 -6.83 4.06 -4.55
C LYS A 60 -6.11 2.99 -3.74
N PHE A 61 -4.78 2.92 -3.87
CA PHE A 61 -3.96 1.98 -3.14
C PHE A 61 -4.02 2.20 -1.62
N TYR A 62 -3.88 3.45 -1.16
CA TYR A 62 -4.02 3.83 0.25
C TYR A 62 -5.39 3.41 0.82
N MET A 63 -6.45 3.67 0.07
CA MET A 63 -7.80 3.35 0.49
C MET A 63 -8.00 1.83 0.59
N GLU A 64 -7.36 1.05 -0.28
CA GLU A 64 -7.39 -0.41 -0.27
C GLU A 64 -6.69 -0.99 0.98
N ILE A 65 -5.44 -0.58 1.23
CA ILE A 65 -4.68 -1.04 2.40
C ILE A 65 -5.29 -0.55 3.72
N SER A 66 -5.96 0.62 3.72
CA SER A 66 -6.50 1.25 4.93
C SER A 66 -7.80 0.60 5.41
N LYS A 67 -8.41 -0.28 4.61
CA LYS A 67 -9.62 -1.01 5.02
C LYS A 67 -9.38 -1.82 6.31
N PRO A 68 -10.34 -1.83 7.25
CA PRO A 68 -10.22 -2.55 8.52
C PRO A 68 -10.16 -4.08 8.31
N ASN A 69 -10.72 -4.57 7.20
CA ASN A 69 -10.67 -5.98 6.77
C ASN A 69 -9.53 -6.27 5.79
N PHE A 70 -8.47 -5.46 5.74
CA PHE A 70 -7.28 -5.78 4.95
C PHE A 70 -6.54 -6.95 5.61
N ASN A 71 -7.11 -8.14 5.45
CA ASN A 71 -6.63 -9.38 5.99
C ASN A 71 -5.45 -9.79 5.11
N LEU A 72 -4.23 -9.55 5.62
CA LEU A 72 -2.96 -9.80 4.92
C LEU A 72 -2.85 -11.22 4.33
N ASP A 73 -3.62 -12.17 4.87
CA ASP A 73 -3.59 -13.58 4.51
C ASP A 73 -4.76 -14.08 3.65
N SER A 74 -5.78 -13.28 3.31
CA SER A 74 -6.95 -13.89 2.64
C SER A 74 -7.71 -13.08 1.59
N ASP A 75 -7.62 -11.75 1.53
CA ASP A 75 -8.71 -11.02 0.85
C ASP A 75 -8.27 -9.95 -0.15
N LEU A 76 -7.55 -10.39 -1.19
CA LEU A 76 -7.63 -9.73 -2.51
C LEU A 76 -8.59 -10.47 -3.47
N SER A 77 -9.19 -11.59 -3.06
CA SER A 77 -10.25 -12.27 -3.84
C SER A 77 -11.61 -11.59 -3.72
N SER A 78 -11.86 -10.79 -2.67
CA SER A 78 -13.13 -10.07 -2.53
C SER A 78 -13.06 -8.63 -3.07
N ILE A 79 -12.40 -8.44 -4.22
CA ILE A 79 -12.61 -7.27 -5.10
C ILE A 79 -13.99 -7.40 -5.76
N ILE A 80 -15.04 -7.63 -4.96
CA ILE A 80 -16.43 -7.50 -5.33
C ILE A 80 -17.12 -6.98 -4.07
N THR A 81 -17.24 -5.67 -3.95
CA THR A 81 -18.50 -4.92 -3.72
C THR A 81 -18.16 -3.49 -3.26
N TRP A 82 -18.74 -2.53 -3.98
CA TRP A 82 -18.66 -1.08 -3.80
C TRP A 82 -19.02 -0.57 -2.41
N PHE A 83 -18.40 0.54 -2.00
CA PHE A 83 -19.06 1.81 -1.64
C PHE A 83 -18.12 2.98 -1.96
#